data_AF-A0A511DWK6-F1
#
_entry.id   AF-A0A511DWK6-F1
#
_cell.length_a   1.000
_cell.length_b   1.000
_cell.length_c   1.000
_cell.angle_alpha   90.00
_cell.angle_beta   90.00
_cell.angle_gamma   90.00
#
_symmetry.space_group_name_H-M   'P 1'
#
loop_
_entity.id
_entity.type
_entity.pdbx_description
1 polymer ?
#
loop_
_entity_poly.entity_id
_entity_poly.type
_entity_poly.pdbx_seq_one_letter_code
_entity_poly.pdbx_strand_id
1 'polypeptide(L)'
;MGIGGLPIVVRAILSCLGIVFFCTAISLYQRANILMHPNDDTTNILRFMYLKKSAVAAQLVDFVPPIVAMAISFAVTKNLYAVNIGTIFSILCNGLIIQTADRLVWPTLKHNFKTLNNTKN
;
A
#
# COMPACT_ATOMS: atom_id res chain seq x y z
N MET A 1 29.19 -8.52 -6.44
CA MET A 1 28.17 -9.31 -7.15
C MET A 1 26.88 -9.25 -6.33
N GLY A 2 25.96 -8.34 -6.69
CA GLY A 2 24.74 -8.10 -5.91
C GLY A 2 23.57 -8.96 -6.37
N ILE A 3 22.40 -8.74 -5.74
CA ILE A 3 21.11 -9.41 -5.95
C ILE A 3 20.70 -9.52 -7.45
N GLY A 4 21.33 -8.76 -8.35
CA GLY A 4 21.14 -8.84 -9.80
C GLY A 4 21.52 -10.19 -10.44
N GLY A 5 22.37 -11.01 -9.81
CA GLY A 5 22.78 -12.32 -10.33
C GLY A 5 21.94 -13.51 -9.86
N LEU A 6 20.95 -13.31 -8.98
CA LEU A 6 20.11 -14.39 -8.47
C LEU A 6 19.05 -14.81 -9.51
N PRO A 7 18.61 -16.09 -9.49
CA PRO A 7 17.55 -16.58 -10.36
C PRO A 7 16.33 -15.67 -10.28
N ILE A 8 15.73 -15.36 -11.43
CA ILE A 8 14.57 -14.47 -11.54
C ILE A 8 13.43 -14.88 -10.59
N VAL A 9 13.29 -16.20 -10.36
CA VAL A 9 12.32 -16.80 -9.45
C VAL A 9 12.59 -16.43 -8.00
N VAL A 10 13.85 -16.51 -7.54
CA VAL A 10 14.20 -16.17 -6.16
C VAL A 10 14.00 -14.68 -5.91
N ARG A 11 14.36 -13.82 -6.88
CA ARG A 11 14.09 -12.37 -6.80
C ARG A 11 12.58 -12.09 -6.74
N ALA A 12 11.77 -12.77 -7.55
CA ALA A 12 10.32 -12.59 -7.56
C ALA A 12 9.68 -13.01 -6.23
N ILE A 13 10.10 -14.13 -5.64
CA ILE A 13 9.63 -14.57 -4.32
C ILE A 13 10.04 -13.59 -3.23
N LEU A 14 11.30 -13.12 -3.23
CA LEU A 14 11.76 -12.12 -2.27
C LEU A 14 10.97 -10.81 -2.40
N SER A 15 10.69 -10.37 -3.62
CA SER A 15 9.88 -9.18 -3.88
C SER A 15 8.45 -9.36 -3.35
N CYS A 16 7.83 -10.52 -3.61
CA CYS A 16 6.49 -10.83 -3.11
C CYS A 16 6.45 -10.84 -1.58
N LEU A 17 7.40 -11.51 -0.93
CA LEU A 17 7.52 -11.51 0.53
C LEU A 17 7.73 -10.10 1.10
N GLY A 18 8.61 -9.31 0.48
CA GLY A 18 8.85 -7.93 0.87
C GLY A 18 7.57 -7.08 0.81
N ILE A 19 6.76 -7.25 -0.23
CA ILE A 19 5.45 -6.59 -0.37
C ILE A 19 4.51 -7.00 0.77
N VAL A 20 4.45 -8.28 1.13
CA VAL A 20 3.60 -8.76 2.23
C VAL A 20 4.00 -8.14 3.58
N PHE A 21 5.30 -8.09 3.89
CA PHE A 21 5.80 -7.44 5.11
C PHE A 21 5.50 -5.93 5.09
N PHE A 22 5.71 -5.28 3.96
CA PHE A 22 5.43 -3.86 3.78
C PHE A 22 3.95 -3.54 4.00
N CYS A 23 3.04 -4.27 3.37
CA CYS A 23 1.59 -4.13 3.58
C CYS A 23 1.18 -4.35 5.05
N THR A 24 1.78 -5.34 5.70
CA THR A 24 1.53 -5.62 7.12
C THR A 24 1.99 -4.47 8.01
N ALA A 25 3.16 -3.89 7.72
CA ALA A 25 3.66 -2.72 8.43
C ALA A 25 2.73 -1.52 8.26
N ILE A 26 2.31 -1.20 7.03
CA ILE A 26 1.36 -0.10 6.76
C ILE A 26 0.07 -0.30 7.56
N SER A 27 -0.49 -1.51 7.56
CA SER A 27 -1.71 -1.82 8.33
C SER A 27 -1.54 -1.51 9.82
N LEU A 28 -0.39 -1.86 10.41
CA LEU A 28 -0.09 -1.56 11.81
C LEU A 28 0.12 -0.07 12.06
N TYR A 29 0.84 0.64 11.19
CA TYR A 29 1.06 2.09 11.29
C TYR A 29 -0.27 2.86 11.19
N GLN A 30 -1.12 2.48 10.23
CA GLN A 30 -2.46 3.05 10.05
C GLN A 30 -3.33 2.90 11.30
N ARG A 31 -3.21 1.76 11.98
CA ARG A 31 -3.97 1.44 13.18
C ARG A 31 -3.42 2.12 14.44
N ALA A 32 -2.09 2.26 14.55
CA ALA A 32 -1.41 2.86 15.69
C ALA A 32 -1.45 4.41 15.67
N ASN A 33 -1.59 5.04 14.50
CA ASN A 33 -1.63 6.50 14.33
C ASN A 33 -0.42 7.23 14.98
N ILE A 34 0.76 6.61 14.94
CA ILE A 34 1.98 7.13 15.62
C ILE A 34 2.68 8.17 14.74
N LEU A 35 2.80 7.91 13.45
CA LEU A 35 3.23 8.85 12.41
C LEU A 35 3.00 8.15 11.07
N MET A 36 2.11 8.67 10.22
CA MET A 36 1.88 8.08 8.90
C MET A 36 2.68 8.83 7.84
N HIS A 37 3.30 8.08 6.93
CA HIS A 37 3.84 8.68 5.72
C HIS A 37 2.68 9.33 4.93
N PRO A 38 2.86 10.48 4.26
CA PRO A 38 1.75 11.20 3.61
C PRO A 38 0.91 10.34 2.65
N ASN A 39 1.55 9.38 1.99
CA ASN A 39 0.88 8.41 1.12
C ASN A 39 -0.03 7.44 1.89
N ASP A 40 0.43 6.96 3.05
CA ASP A 40 -0.35 6.05 3.89
C ASP A 40 -1.48 6.78 4.63
N ASP A 41 -1.27 8.05 4.96
CA ASP A 41 -2.27 8.96 5.52
C ASP A 41 -3.36 9.28 4.48
N THR A 42 -2.97 9.53 3.23
CA THR A 42 -3.90 9.73 2.09
C THR A 42 -4.78 8.51 1.88
N THR A 43 -4.19 7.30 1.86
CA THR A 43 -4.96 6.05 1.80
C THR A 43 -5.95 5.94 2.96
N ASN A 44 -5.57 6.37 4.16
CA ASN A 44 -6.42 6.28 5.35
C ASN A 44 -7.60 7.27 5.30
N ILE A 45 -7.33 8.52 4.93
CA ILE A 45 -8.34 9.54 4.66
C ILE A 45 -9.30 9.04 3.58
N LEU A 46 -8.79 8.51 2.47
CA LEU A 46 -9.62 8.01 1.39
C LEU A 46 -10.47 6.82 1.81
N ARG A 47 -9.88 5.88 2.58
CA ARG A 47 -10.56 4.70 3.15
C ARG A 47 -11.71 5.12 4.06
N PHE A 48 -11.49 6.06 4.98
CA PHE A 48 -12.45 6.39 6.03
C PHE A 48 -13.41 7.51 5.67
N MET A 49 -13.00 8.50 4.88
CA MET A 49 -13.84 9.65 4.50
C MET A 49 -14.60 9.44 3.18
N TYR A 50 -14.04 8.69 2.22
CA TYR A 50 -14.59 8.64 0.85
C TYR A 50 -15.04 7.24 0.40
N LEU A 51 -14.34 6.17 0.80
CA LEU A 51 -14.50 4.82 0.23
C LEU A 51 -15.14 3.80 1.19
N LYS A 52 -15.98 4.26 2.12
CA LYS A 52 -16.79 3.41 3.02
C LYS A 52 -15.99 2.26 3.69
N LYS A 53 -14.77 2.55 4.17
CA LYS A 53 -13.84 1.62 4.87
C LYS A 53 -13.14 0.56 4.01
N SER A 54 -13.28 0.57 2.68
CA SER A 54 -12.58 -0.39 1.81
C SER A 54 -11.10 -0.04 1.65
N ALA A 55 -10.22 -0.83 2.27
CA ALA A 55 -8.76 -0.68 2.12
C ALA A 55 -8.30 -0.94 0.68
N VAL A 56 -8.96 -1.88 -0.01
CA VAL A 56 -8.64 -2.23 -1.40
C VAL A 56 -8.86 -1.04 -2.33
N ALA A 57 -10.03 -0.41 -2.25
CA ALA A 57 -10.36 0.70 -3.12
C ALA A 57 -9.52 1.94 -2.80
N ALA A 58 -9.23 2.19 -1.51
CA ALA A 58 -8.38 3.29 -1.10
C ALA A 58 -6.95 3.15 -1.66
N GLN A 59 -6.36 1.95 -1.58
CA GLN A 59 -5.04 1.72 -2.16
C GLN A 59 -5.02 1.80 -3.67
N LEU A 60 -6.04 1.30 -4.36
CA LEU A 60 -6.10 1.42 -5.83
C LEU A 60 -6.13 2.87 -6.28
N VAL A 61 -6.88 3.74 -5.59
CA VAL A 61 -6.91 5.17 -5.92
C VAL A 61 -5.60 5.86 -5.55
N ASP A 62 -4.98 5.49 -4.43
CA ASP A 62 -3.65 5.98 -4.03
C ASP A 62 -2.54 5.59 -5.02
N PHE A 63 -2.71 4.47 -5.72
CA PHE A 63 -1.81 4.06 -6.81
C PHE A 63 -2.07 4.77 -8.15
N VAL A 64 -3.15 5.54 -8.31
CA VAL A 64 -3.43 6.27 -9.56
C VAL A 64 -2.33 7.28 -9.91
N PRO A 65 -1.87 8.18 -9.02
CA PRO A 65 -0.77 9.10 -9.36
C PRO A 65 0.52 8.38 -9.79
N PRO A 66 1.01 7.33 -9.08
CA PRO A 66 2.14 6.51 -9.55
C PRO A 66 1.91 5.86 -10.93
N ILE A 67 0.72 5.30 -11.18
CA ILE A 67 0.38 4.67 -12.46
C ILE A 67 0.35 5.71 -13.59
N VAL A 68 -0.20 6.89 -13.34
CA VAL A 68 -0.23 8.00 -14.31
C VAL A 68 1.19 8.46 -14.63
N ALA A 69 2.04 8.64 -13.62
CA ALA A 69 3.44 8.99 -13.82
C ALA A 69 4.16 7.93 -14.66
N MET A 70 3.92 6.64 -14.39
CA MET A 70 4.46 5.53 -15.17
C MET A 70 3.98 5.54 -16.62
N ALA A 71 2.70 5.83 -16.86
CA ALA A 71 2.13 5.95 -18.20
C ALA A 71 2.76 7.11 -18.99
N ILE A 72 2.97 8.26 -18.35
CA ILE A 72 3.65 9.42 -18.96
C ILE A 72 5.10 9.07 -19.29
N SER A 73 5.84 8.48 -18.36
CA SER A 73 7.22 8.03 -18.61
C SER A 73 7.29 7.00 -19.74
N PHE A 74 6.32 6.10 -19.84
CA PHE A 74 6.24 5.16 -20.96
C PHE A 74 5.97 5.85 -22.29
N ALA A 75 5.08 6.85 -22.33
CA ALA A 75 4.79 7.61 -23.54
C ALA A 75 6.03 8.34 -24.08
N VAL A 76 6.90 8.82 -23.18
CA VAL A 76 8.13 9.53 -23.54
C VAL A 76 9.28 8.58 -23.89
N THR A 77 9.55 7.56 -23.07
CA THR A 77 10.75 6.70 -23.19
C THR A 77 10.50 5.43 -24.03
N LYS A 78 9.24 5.04 -24.23
CA LYS A 78 8.79 3.79 -24.89
C LYS A 78 9.39 2.49 -24.35
N ASN A 79 10.05 2.55 -23.20
CA ASN A 79 10.63 1.39 -22.54
C ASN A 79 10.16 1.32 -21.09
N LEU A 80 9.58 0.18 -20.71
CA LEU A 80 9.17 -0.13 -19.33
C LEU A 80 10.24 -1.00 -18.68
N TYR A 81 11.35 -0.39 -18.25
CA TYR A 81 12.43 -1.12 -17.57
C TYR A 81 12.09 -1.50 -16.12
N ALA A 82 11.13 -0.82 -15.49
CA ALA A 82 10.84 -0.95 -14.06
C ALA A 82 9.55 -1.72 -13.73
N VAL A 83 8.83 -2.22 -14.73
CA VAL A 83 7.61 -3.00 -14.52
C VAL A 83 7.95 -4.48 -14.58
N ASN A 84 7.95 -5.13 -13.42
CA ASN A 84 8.17 -6.57 -13.29
C ASN A 84 6.95 -7.23 -12.65
N ILE A 85 6.98 -8.55 -12.51
CA ILE A 85 5.95 -9.34 -11.80
C ILE A 85 5.63 -8.76 -10.42
N GLY A 86 6.65 -8.28 -9.69
CA GLY A 86 6.46 -7.67 -8.37
C GLY A 86 5.65 -6.38 -8.41
N THR A 87 5.80 -5.57 -9.46
CA THR A 87 5.04 -4.31 -9.62
C THR A 87 3.57 -4.60 -9.89
N ILE A 88 3.29 -5.54 -10.79
CA ILE A 88 1.92 -5.97 -11.10
C ILE A 88 1.25 -6.58 -9.85
N PHE A 89 1.99 -7.44 -9.15
CA PHE A 89 1.51 -8.05 -7.92
C PHE A 89 1.24 -7.01 -6.82
N SER A 90 2.12 -6.01 -6.66
CA SER A 90 1.91 -4.95 -5.66
C SER A 90 0.67 -4.12 -5.97
N ILE A 91 0.47 -3.68 -7.21
CA ILE A 91 -0.68 -2.85 -7.58
C ILE A 91 -2.01 -3.60 -7.35
N LEU A 92 -2.06 -4.88 -7.69
CA LEU A 92 -3.30 -5.66 -7.60
C LEU A 92 -3.55 -6.22 -6.19
N CYS A 93 -2.51 -6.71 -5.51
CA CYS A 93 -2.65 -7.46 -4.27
C CYS A 93 -2.42 -6.63 -3.00
N ASN A 94 -1.80 -5.44 -3.06
CA ASN A 94 -1.55 -4.62 -1.87
C ASN A 94 -2.83 -4.42 -1.05
N GLY A 95 -3.89 -3.95 -1.71
CA GLY A 95 -5.17 -3.65 -1.06
C GLY A 95 -5.75 -4.81 -0.27
N LEU A 96 -5.67 -6.01 -0.86
CA LEU A 96 -6.17 -7.25 -0.26
C LEU A 96 -5.28 -7.70 0.90
N ILE A 97 -3.96 -7.59 0.76
CA ILE A 97 -2.99 -7.97 1.79
C ILE A 97 -3.13 -7.03 2.98
N ILE A 98 -3.24 -5.71 2.77
CA ILE A 98 -3.48 -4.75 3.86
C ILE A 98 -4.80 -5.03 4.56
N GLN A 99 -5.89 -5.26 3.82
CA GLN A 99 -7.18 -5.59 4.44
C GLN A 99 -7.12 -6.89 5.25
N THR A 100 -6.41 -7.90 4.75
CA THR A 100 -6.26 -9.20 5.42
C THR A 100 -5.35 -9.08 6.64
N ALA A 101 -4.23 -8.36 6.54
CA ALA A 101 -3.33 -8.09 7.65
C ALA A 101 -4.03 -7.28 8.75
N ASP A 102 -4.86 -6.30 8.37
CA ASP A 102 -5.68 -5.53 9.29
C ASP A 102 -6.63 -6.45 10.09
N ARG A 103 -7.21 -7.47 9.46
CA ARG A 103 -8.09 -8.42 10.17
C ARG A 103 -7.32 -9.45 11.00
N LEU A 104 -6.17 -9.92 10.54
CA LEU A 104 -5.48 -11.09 11.08
C LEU A 104 -4.40 -10.75 12.12
N VAL A 105 -3.63 -9.68 11.91
CA VAL A 105 -2.41 -9.42 12.69
C VAL A 105 -2.73 -8.82 14.05
N TRP A 106 -3.72 -7.93 14.16
CA TRP A 106 -4.06 -7.34 15.45
C TRP A 106 -5.51 -6.84 15.56
N PRO A 107 -6.54 -7.69 15.39
CA PRO A 107 -7.94 -7.26 15.33
C PRO A 107 -8.40 -6.42 16.54
N THR A 108 -7.77 -6.62 17.70
CA THR A 108 -8.14 -6.01 18.99
C THR A 108 -7.68 -4.54 19.16
N LEU A 109 -6.78 -3.99 18.33
CA LEU A 109 -6.39 -2.58 18.48
C LEU A 109 -7.49 -1.67 17.91
N LYS A 110 -8.23 -0.96 18.77
CA LYS A 110 -9.15 0.11 18.34
C LYS A 110 -8.36 1.18 17.58
N HIS A 111 -8.85 1.60 16.41
CA HIS A 111 -8.31 2.76 15.72
C HIS A 111 -8.39 3.98 16.64
N ASN A 112 -7.23 4.51 17.02
CA ASN A 112 -7.14 5.73 17.82
C ASN A 112 -7.35 6.95 16.89
N PHE A 113 -8.59 7.16 16.46
CA PHE A 113 -8.99 8.42 15.83
C PHE A 113 -9.04 9.49 16.91
N LYS A 114 -8.00 10.33 16.99
CA LYS A 114 -7.96 11.48 17.92
C LYS A 114 -8.84 12.66 17.50
N THR A 115 -9.54 12.61 16.35
CA THR A 115 -10.14 13.80 15.72
C THR A 115 -11.68 13.86 15.67
N LEU A 116 -12.40 13.13 16.52
CA LEU A 116 -13.87 13.25 16.62
C LEU A 116 -14.39 13.49 18.06
N ASN A 117 -13.63 14.22 18.89
CA ASN A 117 -14.09 14.67 20.22
C ASN A 117 -13.88 16.19 20.41
N ASN A 118 -14.13 17.00 19.38
CA ASN A 118 -14.18 18.46 19.54
C ASN A 118 -15.33 19.10 18.75
N THR A 119 -16.53 18.54 18.86
CA THR A 119 -17.78 19.24 18.47
C THR A 119 -18.91 18.83 19.39
N LYS A 120 -18.69 19.01 20.70
CA LYS A 120 -19.75 19.11 21.71
C LYS A 120 -19.16 19.80 22.94
N ASN A 121 -19.13 21.11 22.90
CA ASN A 121 -19.35 22.02 24.02
C ASN A 121 -19.65 23.40 23.43
#